data_AF-A0A395J9H7-F1
#
_entry.id   AF-A0A395J9H7-F1
#
_cell.length_a   1.000
_cell.length_b   1.000
_cell.length_c   1.000
_cell.angle_alpha   90.00
_cell.angle_beta   90.00
_cell.angle_gamma   90.00
#
_symmetry.space_group_name_H-M   'P 1'
#
loop_
_entity.id
_entity.type
_entity.pdbx_description
1 polymer ?
#
loop_
_entity_poly.entity_id
_entity_poly.type
_entity_poly.pdbx_seq_one_letter_code
_entity_poly.pdbx_strand_id
1 'polypeptide(L)'
;MGRELQKKKNRSGNSKIKLKPKSKRVNPLGNAIIAANWRQDETLTQNYRRLGLTSRLNTVTGGIEKKQAGPESKTSTASKLAISNAIPKNLAPTEARVEKRS
;
A
#
# COMPACT_ATOMS: atom_id res chain seq x y z
N MET A 1 35.69 15.71 -14.84
CA MET A 1 36.39 15.37 -16.10
C MET A 1 37.92 15.29 -15.92
N GLY A 2 38.42 14.77 -14.79
CA GLY A 2 39.85 14.89 -14.43
C GLY A 2 40.73 13.66 -14.71
N ARG A 3 40.15 12.49 -14.98
CA ARG A 3 40.92 11.25 -15.22
C ARG A 3 41.26 11.07 -16.70
N GLU A 4 42.55 11.03 -17.03
CA GLU A 4 43.04 10.77 -18.40
C GLU A 4 42.49 9.46 -18.99
N LEU A 5 42.36 8.40 -18.17
CA LEU A 5 41.72 7.14 -18.59
C LEU A 5 40.25 7.32 -19.00
N GLN A 6 39.50 8.19 -18.31
CA GLN A 6 38.12 8.49 -18.69
C GLN A 6 38.06 9.29 -19.99
N LYS A 7 39.01 10.22 -20.21
CA LYS A 7 39.13 10.98 -21.47
C LYS A 7 39.47 10.07 -22.65
N LYS A 8 40.44 9.17 -22.50
CA LYS A 8 40.79 8.16 -23.53
C LYS A 8 39.59 7.27 -23.87
N LYS A 9 38.87 6.78 -22.86
CA LYS A 9 37.63 5.99 -23.05
C LYS A 9 36.50 6.79 -23.70
N ASN A 10 36.44 8.11 -23.48
CA ASN A 10 35.45 8.97 -24.12
C ASN A 10 35.80 9.28 -25.59
N ARG A 11 37.09 9.31 -25.93
CA ARG A 11 37.60 9.62 -27.28
C ARG A 11 37.63 8.39 -28.21
N SER A 12 37.63 7.18 -27.69
CA SER A 12 37.84 5.95 -28.46
C SER A 12 36.71 5.55 -29.44
N GLY A 13 35.67 6.36 -29.66
CA GLY A 13 34.56 6.09 -30.60
C GLY A 13 33.65 4.89 -30.27
N ASN A 14 34.13 3.96 -29.45
CA ASN A 14 33.45 2.73 -29.07
C ASN A 14 32.17 2.99 -28.27
N SER A 15 31.12 2.21 -28.56
CA SER A 15 29.84 2.28 -27.85
C SER A 15 30.01 1.97 -26.36
N LYS A 16 29.54 2.86 -25.48
CA LYS A 16 29.62 2.66 -24.03
C LYS A 16 28.50 1.72 -23.59
N ILE A 17 28.84 0.49 -23.23
CA ILE A 17 27.89 -0.45 -22.62
C ILE A 17 27.53 0.07 -21.22
N LYS A 18 26.30 0.54 -21.06
CA LYS A 18 25.74 0.94 -19.76
C LYS A 18 24.82 -0.17 -19.26
N LEU A 19 25.22 -0.84 -18.19
CA LEU A 19 24.34 -1.78 -17.51
C LEU A 19 23.41 -1.02 -16.57
N LYS A 20 22.10 -1.28 -16.66
CA LYS A 20 21.15 -0.78 -15.67
C LYS A 20 21.43 -1.48 -14.33
N PRO A 21 21.40 -0.77 -13.19
CA PRO A 21 21.53 -1.42 -11.90
C PRO A 21 20.39 -2.42 -11.72
N LYS A 22 20.70 -3.60 -11.18
CA LYS A 22 19.66 -4.59 -10.87
C LYS A 22 18.70 -3.99 -9.83
N SER A 23 17.40 -4.13 -10.07
CA SER A 23 16.40 -3.74 -9.08
C SER A 23 16.58 -4.59 -7.82
N LYS A 24 16.49 -3.95 -6.65
CA LYS A 24 16.59 -4.64 -5.36
C LYS A 24 15.29 -5.42 -5.12
N ARG A 25 15.23 -6.65 -5.61
CA ARG A 25 14.15 -7.60 -5.28
C ARG A 25 14.40 -8.13 -3.88
N VAL A 26 13.42 -7.98 -2.99
CA VAL A 26 13.49 -8.56 -1.65
C VAL A 26 13.15 -10.03 -1.78
N ASN A 27 14.12 -10.89 -1.53
CA ASN A 27 13.91 -12.34 -1.44
C ASN A 27 13.97 -12.71 0.05
N PRO A 28 12.90 -13.29 0.63
CA PRO A 28 12.90 -13.74 2.02
C PRO A 28 13.77 -15.00 2.13
N LEU A 29 15.06 -14.79 2.37
CA LEU A 29 16.03 -15.87 2.61
C LEU A 29 16.00 -16.19 4.11
N GLY A 30 15.72 -17.45 4.47
CA GLY A 30 15.84 -17.94 5.84
C GLY A 30 14.62 -18.69 6.39
N ASN A 31 13.43 -18.51 5.82
CA ASN A 31 12.23 -19.26 6.25
C ASN A 31 11.49 -19.82 5.03
N ALA A 32 11.43 -21.15 4.93
CA ALA A 32 10.78 -21.86 3.83
C ALA A 32 9.28 -21.52 3.72
N ILE A 33 8.59 -21.31 4.83
CA ILE A 33 7.15 -21.00 4.85
C ILE A 33 6.89 -19.60 4.26
N ILE A 34 7.71 -18.63 4.64
CA ILE A 34 7.61 -17.26 4.12
C ILE A 34 7.97 -17.23 2.63
N ALA A 35 9.03 -17.96 2.24
CA ALA A 35 9.46 -18.06 0.86
C ALA A 35 8.38 -18.69 -0.04
N ALA A 36 7.74 -19.78 0.41
CA ALA A 36 6.66 -20.44 -0.34
C ALA A 36 5.45 -19.52 -0.56
N ASN A 37 5.19 -18.62 0.38
CA ASN A 37 4.08 -17.68 0.31
C ASN A 37 4.48 -16.31 -0.23
N TRP A 38 5.69 -16.12 -0.74
CA TRP A 38 6.18 -14.79 -1.11
C TRP A 38 5.64 -14.31 -2.46
N ARG A 39 4.99 -13.14 -2.48
CA ARG A 39 4.49 -12.48 -3.69
C ARG A 39 5.47 -11.43 -4.18
N GLN A 40 6.07 -11.62 -5.36
CA GLN A 40 7.14 -10.76 -5.89
C GLN A 40 6.65 -9.41 -6.46
N ASP A 41 5.35 -9.30 -6.70
CA ASP A 41 4.61 -8.12 -7.14
C ASP A 41 4.24 -7.17 -5.99
N GLU A 42 4.25 -7.68 -4.76
CA GLU A 42 3.90 -6.93 -3.56
C GLU A 42 5.14 -6.39 -2.81
N THR A 43 4.98 -5.27 -2.12
CA THR A 43 6.01 -4.74 -1.22
C THR A 43 6.18 -5.64 0.01
N LEU A 44 7.31 -5.50 0.72
CA LEU A 44 7.56 -6.22 1.98
C LEU A 44 6.44 -6.02 3.01
N THR A 45 5.98 -4.76 3.17
CA THR A 45 4.91 -4.43 4.11
C THR A 45 3.58 -5.06 3.70
N GLN A 46 3.24 -5.06 2.41
CA GLN A 46 2.02 -5.70 1.90
C GLN A 46 2.06 -7.22 2.14
N ASN A 47 3.16 -7.88 1.77
CA ASN A 47 3.35 -9.31 1.99
C ASN A 47 3.21 -9.68 3.47
N TYR A 48 3.92 -8.98 4.35
CA TYR A 48 3.90 -9.29 5.78
C TYR A 48 2.52 -9.03 6.38
N ARG A 49 1.83 -7.95 5.99
CA ARG A 49 0.45 -7.70 6.40
C ARG A 49 -0.50 -8.83 5.98
N ARG A 50 -0.30 -9.43 4.81
CA ARG A 50 -1.11 -10.58 4.36
C ARG A 50 -0.82 -11.84 5.18
N LEU A 51 0.43 -12.04 5.57
CA LEU A 51 0.87 -13.15 6.42
C LEU A 51 0.55 -12.95 7.92
N GLY A 52 -0.04 -11.81 8.31
CA GLY A 52 -0.27 -11.47 9.72
C GLY A 52 1.01 -11.11 10.49
N LEU A 53 2.09 -10.81 9.79
CA LEU A 53 3.38 -10.40 10.35
C LEU A 53 3.55 -8.88 10.32
N THR A 54 4.40 -8.35 11.19
CA THR A 54 4.77 -6.93 11.21
C THR A 54 6.06 -6.71 10.42
N SER A 55 6.08 -5.70 9.54
CA SER A 55 7.30 -5.36 8.78
C SER A 55 8.26 -4.46 9.56
N ARG A 56 7.76 -3.80 10.62
CA ARG A 56 8.53 -2.95 11.53
C ARG A 56 7.98 -3.13 12.94
N LEU A 57 8.85 -3.04 13.93
CA LEU A 57 8.47 -3.14 15.34
C LEU A 57 7.87 -1.83 15.88
N ASN A 58 8.40 -0.70 15.43
CA ASN A 58 7.99 0.63 15.88
C ASN A 58 6.89 1.23 15.00
N THR A 59 6.31 2.34 15.47
CA THR A 59 5.32 3.12 14.71
C THR A 59 5.89 3.58 13.37
N VAL A 60 5.06 3.48 12.33
CA VAL A 60 5.43 3.96 10.99
C VAL A 60 5.21 5.47 10.95
N THR A 61 6.22 6.20 10.47
CA THR A 61 6.09 7.62 10.20
C THR A 61 5.48 7.86 8.82
N GLY A 62 4.59 8.85 8.73
CA GLY A 62 3.88 9.19 7.48
C GLY A 62 2.63 8.36 7.22
N GLY A 63 2.09 8.48 6.00
CA GLY A 63 0.87 7.81 5.60
C GLY A 63 1.10 6.33 5.28
N ILE A 64 0.19 5.47 5.76
CA ILE A 64 0.13 4.06 5.37
C ILE A 64 -0.81 3.92 4.17
N GLU A 65 -0.49 2.99 3.27
CA GLU A 65 -1.36 2.61 2.16
C GLU A 65 -2.78 2.23 2.67
N LYS A 66 -3.79 2.93 2.15
CA LYS A 66 -5.20 2.62 2.42
C LYS A 66 -5.60 1.47 1.49
N LYS A 67 -6.04 0.35 2.07
CA LYS A 67 -6.65 -0.72 1.27
C LYS A 67 -7.95 -0.18 0.68
N GLN A 68 -8.14 -0.29 -0.63
CA GLN A 68 -9.46 -0.12 -1.20
C GLN A 68 -10.36 -1.20 -0.60
N ALA A 69 -11.39 -0.76 0.09
CA ALA A 69 -12.50 -1.61 0.45
C ALA A 69 -13.02 -2.26 -0.84
N GLY A 70 -13.01 -3.58 -0.92
CA GLY A 70 -13.86 -4.28 -1.88
C GLY A 70 -15.33 -3.88 -1.66
N PRO A 71 -16.25 -4.27 -2.56
CA PRO A 71 -17.66 -3.88 -2.50
C PRO A 71 -18.36 -4.19 -1.17
N GLU A 72 -17.75 -5.04 -0.33
CA GLU A 72 -18.32 -5.53 0.93
C GLU A 72 -17.75 -4.89 2.21
N SER A 73 -16.91 -3.85 2.14
CA SER A 73 -16.39 -3.24 3.38
C SER A 73 -17.33 -2.17 3.94
N LYS A 74 -18.35 -2.61 4.69
CA LYS A 74 -19.34 -1.78 5.40
C LYS A 74 -18.74 -0.85 6.47
N THR A 75 -17.43 -0.94 6.73
CA THR A 75 -16.71 -0.16 7.76
C THR A 75 -15.91 1.02 7.18
N SER A 76 -15.91 1.21 5.85
CA SER A 76 -15.25 2.36 5.25
C SER A 76 -15.94 3.67 5.66
N THR A 77 -15.16 4.65 6.14
CA THR A 77 -15.62 6.02 6.41
C THR A 77 -16.31 6.63 5.18
N ALA A 78 -15.90 6.24 3.97
CA ALA A 78 -16.53 6.71 2.74
C ALA A 78 -18.00 6.23 2.63
N SER A 79 -18.30 4.99 3.02
CA SER A 79 -19.68 4.47 3.06
C SER A 79 -20.51 5.11 4.19
N LYS A 80 -19.90 5.50 5.31
CA LYS A 80 -20.59 6.24 6.39
C LYS A 80 -20.97 7.66 5.97
N LEU A 81 -20.23 8.25 5.02
CA LEU A 81 -20.47 9.59 4.49
C LEU A 81 -21.31 9.58 3.19
N ALA A 82 -21.69 8.41 2.69
CA ALA A 82 -22.51 8.29 1.51
C ALA A 82 -23.98 8.58 1.87
N ILE A 83 -24.39 9.83 1.71
CA ILE A 83 -25.80 10.24 1.84
C ILE A 83 -26.48 9.91 0.51
N SER A 84 -27.46 9.00 0.53
CA SER A 84 -28.31 8.72 -0.62
C SER A 84 -29.58 9.57 -0.55
N ASN A 85 -29.94 10.24 -1.65
CA ASN A 85 -31.16 11.06 -1.77
C ASN A 85 -32.44 10.22 -1.99
N ALA A 86 -32.38 8.90 -1.80
CA ALA A 86 -33.55 8.04 -1.98
C ALA A 86 -34.53 8.18 -0.80
N ILE A 87 -35.79 8.51 -1.09
CA ILE A 87 -36.86 8.54 -0.11
C ILE A 87 -37.27 7.08 0.19
N PRO A 88 -37.16 6.60 1.44
CA PRO A 88 -37.53 5.23 1.78
C PRO A 88 -39.03 5.01 1.60
N LYS A 89 -39.40 3.95 0.88
CA LYS A 89 -40.80 3.59 0.59
C LYS A 89 -41.55 3.01 1.80
N ASN A 90 -40.82 2.61 2.84
CA ASN A 90 -41.39 2.06 4.06
C ASN A 90 -40.71 2.72 5.26
N LEU A 91 -41.48 3.50 6.00
CA LEU A 91 -41.07 4.23 7.19
C LEU A 91 -41.79 3.59 8.37
N ALA A 92 -41.04 2.90 9.24
CA ALA A 92 -41.61 2.41 10.49
C ALA A 92 -41.86 3.62 11.42
N PRO A 93 -43.03 3.73 12.06
CA PRO A 93 -43.28 4.80 13.02
C PRO A 93 -42.29 4.63 14.18
N THR A 94 -41.52 5.69 14.44
CA THR A 94 -40.61 5.74 15.58
C THR A 94 -41.18 6.72 16.60
N GLU A 95 -41.31 6.27 17.84
CA GLU A 95 -41.80 7.11 18.93
C GLU A 95 -40.70 8.08 19.37
N ALA A 96 -40.99 9.38 19.31
CA ALA A 96 -40.11 10.42 19.82
C ALA A 96 -40.52 10.78 21.24
N ARG A 97 -39.65 10.53 22.23
CA ARG A 97 -39.85 10.96 23.62
C ARG A 97 -39.59 12.47 23.71
N VAL A 98 -40.64 13.25 23.91
CA VAL A 98 -40.55 14.71 24.12
C VAL A 98 -40.54 14.98 25.61
N GLU A 99 -39.38 15.39 26.13
CA GLU A 99 -39.27 15.88 27.50
C GLU A 99 -39.43 17.40 27.50
N LYS A 100 -40.49 17.91 28.14
CA LYS A 100 -40.63 19.34 28.40
C LYS A 100 -39.72 19.70 29.57
N ARG A 101 -38.76 20.59 29.30
CA ARG A 101 -37.92 21.20 30.32
C ARG A 101 -38.77 22.21 31.09
N SER A 102 -38.95 21.99 32.39
CA SER A 102 -39.50 22.96 33.35
C SER A 102 -38.51 24.10 33.62
#